data_AF-A0A925JXF6-F1
#
_entry.id   AF-A0A925JXF6-F1
#
_cell.length_a   1.000
_cell.length_b   1.000
_cell.length_c   1.000
_cell.angle_alpha   90.00
_cell.angle_beta   90.00
_cell.angle_gamma   90.00
#
_symmetry.space_group_name_H-M   'P 1'
#
loop_
_entity.id
_entity.type
_entity.pdbx_description
1 polymer ?
#
loop_
_entity_poly.entity_id
_entity_poly.type
_entity_poly.pdbx_seq_one_letter_code
_entity_poly.pdbx_strand_id
1 'polypeptide(L)'
;MPPPNTTNVITMPRRARRGRIALPPAPDLDLSHLDAATVITRNYQTIRFVQIGAGGNGSFLAYNISRLAAVLEETGRTVKFVIIDPDRVEEGNVPRSNFSESEIGAYKAQTLALRFARAWGVRINSINRKFHPSLLWQSHEQNCLTILVGAVDNPEARRAINRALKMCRETEGRTPDTWWIDCGNDRETGQVLIGSATTPHQLRGAFAIDPLCQSLPSPAMQCPDLLRAVEEGPERKQRLSCLQLMLMNEQSLMINQRIANEAGEMLTQLLLYRNLQRFATFVDTKLGVQTSEYTTPDAVARSIRRKRTDFLLDATVLEEEQFIADEAA
;
A
#
# COMPACT_ATOMS: atom_id res chain seq x y z
N MET A 1 18.96 85.71 -34.35
CA MET A 1 18.99 84.49 -33.52
C MET A 1 17.67 84.42 -32.77
N PRO A 2 16.85 83.37 -33.00
CA PRO A 2 15.52 83.24 -32.39
C PRO A 2 15.61 82.73 -30.93
N PRO A 3 14.57 82.98 -30.11
CA PRO A 3 14.55 82.64 -28.69
C PRO A 3 14.41 81.12 -28.45
N PRO A 4 14.86 80.60 -27.29
CA PRO A 4 14.81 79.18 -26.97
C PRO A 4 13.38 78.70 -26.65
N ASN A 5 13.01 77.59 -27.28
CA ASN A 5 11.77 76.85 -27.09
C ASN A 5 11.61 76.37 -25.63
N THR A 6 10.52 76.78 -24.99
CA THR A 6 9.99 76.21 -23.75
C THR A 6 9.25 74.91 -24.05
N THR A 7 9.87 73.76 -23.78
CA THR A 7 9.20 72.45 -23.83
C THR A 7 8.63 72.12 -22.44
N ASN A 8 7.31 72.20 -22.31
CA ASN A 8 6.58 71.71 -21.14
C ASN A 8 6.71 70.18 -21.05
N VAL A 9 7.53 69.69 -20.11
CA VAL A 9 7.61 68.27 -19.76
C VAL A 9 6.46 67.94 -18.81
N ILE A 10 5.48 67.20 -19.31
CA ILE A 10 4.41 66.60 -18.49
C ILE A 10 5.05 65.51 -17.61
N THR A 11 5.15 65.76 -16.31
CA THR A 11 5.55 64.76 -15.31
C THR A 11 4.50 63.65 -15.19
N MET A 12 4.89 62.42 -15.56
CA MET A 12 4.10 61.21 -15.31
C MET A 12 3.95 60.96 -13.80
N PRO A 13 2.77 60.56 -13.31
CA PRO A 13 2.58 60.27 -11.90
C PRO A 13 3.36 59.01 -11.50
N ARG A 14 4.03 59.07 -10.33
CA ARG A 14 4.77 57.96 -9.73
C ARG A 14 3.84 56.74 -9.58
N ARG A 15 4.21 55.62 -10.21
CA ARG A 15 3.56 54.31 -10.00
C ARG A 15 3.55 53.99 -8.50
N ALA A 16 2.36 53.84 -7.95
CA ALA A 16 2.15 53.31 -6.60
C ALA A 16 2.90 51.97 -6.48
N ARG A 17 3.66 51.79 -5.38
CA ARG A 17 4.27 50.51 -5.01
C ARG A 17 3.15 49.48 -4.91
N ARG A 18 3.02 48.61 -5.92
CA ARG A 18 2.20 47.40 -5.81
C ARG A 18 2.72 46.63 -4.59
N GLY A 19 1.85 46.40 -3.61
CA GLY A 19 2.16 45.51 -2.50
C GLY A 19 2.72 44.21 -3.05
N ARG A 20 3.84 43.74 -2.51
CA ARG A 20 4.33 42.40 -2.82
C ARG A 20 3.21 41.46 -2.41
N ILE A 21 2.53 40.89 -3.39
CA ILE A 21 1.69 39.72 -3.18
C ILE A 21 2.68 38.67 -2.67
N ALA A 22 2.54 38.30 -1.40
CA ALA A 22 3.19 37.11 -0.90
C ALA A 22 2.60 35.96 -1.72
N LEU A 23 3.36 35.50 -2.72
CA LEU A 23 3.05 34.24 -3.35
C LEU A 23 3.07 33.20 -2.22
N PRO A 24 2.08 32.29 -2.14
CA PRO A 24 2.21 31.16 -1.24
C PRO A 24 3.56 30.49 -1.53
N PRO A 25 4.27 29.97 -0.49
CA PRO A 25 5.48 29.20 -0.73
C PRO A 25 5.16 28.15 -1.80
N ALA A 26 6.09 27.95 -2.74
CA ALA A 26 5.96 26.90 -3.73
C ALA A 26 5.57 25.61 -2.99
N PRO A 27 4.62 24.79 -3.52
CA PRO A 27 4.31 23.52 -2.88
C PRO A 27 5.63 22.78 -2.70
N ASP A 28 5.97 22.47 -1.46
CA ASP A 28 7.23 21.83 -1.10
C ASP A 28 7.28 20.53 -1.92
N LEU A 29 8.17 20.47 -2.92
CA LEU A 29 8.27 19.29 -3.76
C LEU A 29 8.83 18.18 -2.88
N ASP A 30 8.08 17.10 -2.71
CA ASP A 30 8.59 15.94 -1.99
C ASP A 30 9.68 15.24 -2.82
N LEU A 31 10.94 15.53 -2.47
CA LEU A 31 12.12 14.94 -3.08
C LEU A 31 12.58 13.66 -2.38
N SER A 32 11.85 13.15 -1.38
CA SER A 32 12.25 11.97 -0.61
C SER A 32 12.40 10.70 -1.46
N HIS A 33 11.82 10.67 -2.66
CA HIS A 33 12.00 9.60 -3.64
C HIS A 33 13.46 9.46 -4.14
N LEU A 34 14.26 10.54 -4.09
CA LEU A 34 15.67 10.52 -4.50
C LEU A 34 16.53 9.72 -3.52
N ASP A 35 16.18 9.77 -2.23
CA ASP A 35 16.90 9.09 -1.14
C ASP A 35 16.26 7.75 -0.74
N ALA A 36 15.29 7.28 -1.53
CA ALA A 36 14.50 6.11 -1.19
C ALA A 36 15.30 4.81 -1.37
N ALA A 37 15.44 4.06 -0.28
CA ALA A 37 16.07 2.75 -0.31
C ALA A 37 15.19 1.72 -1.05
N THR A 38 15.83 0.78 -1.74
CA THR A 38 15.15 -0.32 -2.41
C THR A 38 14.77 -1.41 -1.41
N VAL A 39 13.49 -1.77 -1.36
CA VAL A 39 12.99 -2.86 -0.55
C VAL A 39 13.50 -4.19 -1.10
N ILE A 40 14.17 -4.97 -0.24
CA ILE A 40 14.70 -6.28 -0.59
C ILE A 40 14.03 -7.40 0.21
N THR A 41 13.71 -8.47 -0.51
CA THR A 41 13.42 -9.78 0.10
C THR A 41 14.63 -10.68 -0.10
N ARG A 42 14.77 -11.70 0.75
CA ARG A 42 15.67 -12.82 0.46
C ARG A 42 15.29 -13.44 -0.89
N ASN A 43 16.29 -14.01 -1.57
CA ASN A 43 16.09 -14.66 -2.86
C ASN A 43 15.47 -16.05 -2.64
N TYR A 44 14.14 -16.08 -2.52
CA TYR A 44 13.38 -17.30 -2.36
C TYR A 44 13.02 -17.89 -3.72
N GLN A 45 13.16 -19.21 -3.83
CA GLN A 45 12.80 -19.90 -5.06
C GLN A 45 11.29 -20.12 -5.19
N THR A 46 10.60 -20.21 -4.06
CA THR A 46 9.13 -20.31 -4.02
C THR A 46 8.55 -18.98 -3.54
N ILE A 47 7.56 -18.47 -4.25
CA ILE A 47 6.74 -17.34 -3.82
C ILE A 47 5.31 -17.84 -3.61
N ARG A 48 4.78 -17.57 -2.42
CA ARG A 48 3.43 -17.92 -2.04
C ARG A 48 2.58 -16.68 -1.85
N PHE A 49 1.57 -16.51 -2.69
CA PHE A 49 0.52 -15.52 -2.48
C PHE A 49 -0.62 -16.16 -1.70
N VAL A 50 -0.98 -15.55 -0.57
CA VAL A 50 -2.19 -15.88 0.19
C VAL A 50 -3.07 -14.65 0.14
N GLN A 51 -4.06 -14.65 -0.74
CA GLN A 51 -5.00 -13.55 -0.86
C GLN A 51 -6.23 -13.80 0.01
N ILE A 52 -6.50 -12.86 0.91
CA ILE A 52 -7.66 -12.85 1.78
C ILE A 52 -8.61 -11.77 1.25
N GLY A 53 -9.78 -12.20 0.78
CA GLY A 53 -10.76 -11.33 0.14
C GLY A 53 -10.72 -11.40 -1.39
N ALA A 54 -11.88 -11.64 -1.99
CA ALA A 54 -12.14 -11.77 -3.42
C ALA A 54 -13.29 -10.86 -3.88
N GLY A 55 -13.75 -9.94 -3.02
CA GLY A 55 -14.72 -8.88 -3.34
C GLY A 55 -14.08 -7.72 -4.12
N GLY A 56 -14.62 -6.50 -3.97
CA GLY A 56 -14.26 -5.27 -4.68
C GLY A 56 -12.85 -5.23 -5.30
N ASN A 57 -11.88 -4.65 -4.59
CA ASN A 57 -10.50 -4.57 -5.08
C ASN A 57 -9.83 -5.96 -5.21
N GLY A 58 -10.15 -6.93 -4.35
CA GLY A 58 -9.56 -8.28 -4.36
C GLY A 58 -9.78 -9.03 -5.67
N SER A 59 -10.93 -8.86 -6.31
CA SER A 59 -11.27 -9.52 -7.57
C SER A 59 -10.40 -9.07 -8.74
N PHE A 60 -10.09 -7.78 -8.82
CA PHE A 60 -9.15 -7.21 -9.77
C PHE A 60 -7.70 -7.54 -9.40
N LEU A 61 -7.37 -7.55 -8.11
CA LEU A 61 -6.03 -7.86 -7.64
C LEU A 61 -5.66 -9.33 -7.92
N ALA A 62 -6.62 -10.25 -7.79
CA ALA A 62 -6.43 -11.65 -8.17
C ALA A 62 -6.05 -11.80 -9.64
N TYR A 63 -6.64 -11.00 -10.53
CA TYR A 63 -6.24 -10.95 -11.94
C TYR A 63 -4.78 -10.48 -12.10
N ASN A 64 -4.42 -9.36 -11.45
CA ASN A 64 -3.07 -8.79 -11.51
C ASN A 64 -2.01 -9.76 -10.95
N ILE A 65 -2.29 -10.42 -9.82
CA ILE A 65 -1.40 -11.42 -9.21
C ILE A 65 -1.27 -12.64 -10.12
N SER A 66 -2.34 -13.08 -10.77
CA SER A 66 -2.27 -14.23 -11.69
C SER A 66 -1.39 -13.95 -12.90
N ARG A 67 -1.45 -12.73 -13.45
CA ARG A 67 -0.55 -12.28 -14.52
C ARG A 67 0.90 -12.23 -14.04
N LEU A 68 1.14 -11.65 -12.86
CA LEU A 68 2.48 -11.59 -12.25
C LEU A 68 3.02 -13.01 -11.96
N ALA A 69 2.17 -13.91 -11.48
CA ALA A 69 2.52 -15.30 -11.20
C ALA A 69 3.04 -16.01 -12.45
N ALA A 70 2.37 -15.87 -13.59
CA ALA A 70 2.80 -16.49 -14.84
C ALA A 70 4.20 -16.01 -15.25
N VAL A 71 4.44 -14.69 -15.20
CA VAL A 71 5.76 -14.11 -15.51
C VAL A 71 6.83 -14.57 -14.51
N LEU A 72 6.51 -14.66 -13.22
CA LEU A 72 7.45 -15.17 -12.22
C LEU A 72 7.80 -16.65 -12.46
N GLU A 73 6.85 -17.48 -12.87
CA GLU A 73 7.11 -18.88 -13.25
C GLU A 73 8.02 -18.98 -14.48
N GLU A 74 7.86 -18.10 -15.47
CA GLU A 74 8.77 -18.00 -16.63
C GLU A 74 10.20 -17.61 -16.23
N THR A 75 10.38 -16.82 -15.14
CA THR A 75 11.72 -16.54 -14.58
C THR A 75 12.34 -17.72 -13.82
N GLY A 76 11.68 -18.88 -13.82
CA GLY A 76 12.14 -20.10 -13.18
C GLY A 76 11.75 -20.21 -11.70
N ARG A 77 10.93 -19.31 -11.15
CA ARG A 77 10.44 -19.39 -9.76
C ARG A 77 9.22 -20.30 -9.66
N THR A 78 8.99 -20.90 -8.50
CA THR A 78 7.73 -21.61 -8.23
C THR A 78 6.71 -20.68 -7.59
N VAL A 79 5.52 -20.53 -8.18
CA VAL A 79 4.45 -19.72 -7.58
C VAL A 79 3.36 -20.62 -6.98
N LYS A 80 2.95 -20.31 -5.76
CA LYS A 80 1.80 -20.93 -5.09
C LYS A 80 0.78 -19.83 -4.80
N PHE A 81 -0.38 -19.87 -5.43
CA PHE A 81 -1.40 -18.85 -5.22
C PHE A 81 -2.66 -19.48 -4.61
N VAL A 82 -3.12 -18.94 -3.48
CA VAL A 82 -4.42 -19.29 -2.88
C VAL A 82 -5.28 -18.04 -2.66
N ILE A 83 -6.54 -18.12 -3.06
CA ILE A 83 -7.57 -17.10 -2.82
C ILE A 83 -8.51 -17.62 -1.72
N ILE A 84 -8.76 -16.80 -0.70
CA ILE A 84 -9.57 -17.15 0.46
C ILE A 84 -10.70 -16.13 0.60
N ASP A 85 -11.93 -16.57 0.41
CA ASP A 85 -13.12 -15.74 0.57
C ASP A 85 -14.33 -16.65 0.87
N PRO A 86 -15.11 -16.38 1.93
CA PRO A 86 -16.27 -17.20 2.28
C PRO A 86 -17.52 -16.92 1.42
N ASP A 87 -17.57 -15.79 0.71
CA ASP A 87 -18.79 -15.28 0.12
C ASP A 87 -19.05 -15.83 -1.28
N ARG A 88 -20.30 -15.68 -1.70
CA ARG A 88 -20.74 -15.94 -3.07
C ARG A 88 -20.90 -14.63 -3.83
N VAL A 89 -20.80 -14.70 -5.15
CA VAL A 89 -21.05 -13.57 -6.04
C VAL A 89 -22.52 -13.19 -5.96
N GLU A 90 -22.79 -11.91 -5.73
CA GLU A 90 -24.12 -11.31 -5.73
C GLU A 90 -24.26 -10.33 -6.90
N GLU A 91 -25.49 -10.03 -7.32
CA GLU A 91 -25.79 -9.07 -8.40
C GLU A 91 -25.07 -7.73 -8.19
N GLY A 92 -25.11 -7.20 -6.96
CA GLY A 92 -24.44 -5.94 -6.62
C GLY A 92 -22.90 -5.96 -6.71
N ASN A 93 -22.29 -7.13 -6.93
CA ASN A 93 -20.83 -7.24 -7.11
C ASN A 93 -20.42 -7.01 -8.57
N VAL A 94 -21.23 -7.41 -9.54
CA VAL A 94 -20.91 -7.38 -10.98
C VAL A 94 -20.37 -6.02 -11.47
N PRO A 95 -20.98 -4.86 -11.12
CA PRO A 95 -20.49 -3.58 -11.65
C PRO A 95 -19.18 -3.08 -11.01
N ARG A 96 -18.79 -3.60 -9.84
CA ARG A 96 -17.70 -3.04 -9.01
C ARG A 96 -16.57 -4.02 -8.69
N SER A 97 -16.75 -5.27 -9.08
CA SER A 97 -15.83 -6.38 -8.89
C SER A 97 -15.67 -7.09 -10.23
N ASN A 98 -14.57 -7.79 -10.41
CA ASN A 98 -14.31 -8.56 -11.62
C ASN A 98 -15.12 -9.87 -11.60
N PHE A 99 -16.44 -9.80 -11.71
CA PHE A 99 -17.34 -10.94 -11.88
C PHE A 99 -18.34 -10.65 -13.01
N SER A 100 -18.84 -11.70 -13.65
CA SER A 100 -19.92 -11.60 -14.64
C SER A 100 -21.27 -12.08 -14.09
N GLU A 101 -22.35 -11.73 -14.77
CA GLU A 101 -23.72 -12.16 -14.39
C GLU A 101 -23.84 -13.69 -14.31
N SER A 102 -23.15 -14.42 -15.18
CA SER A 102 -23.13 -15.89 -15.19
C SER A 102 -22.50 -16.52 -13.94
N GLU A 103 -21.81 -15.72 -13.13
CA GLU A 103 -21.08 -16.20 -11.94
C GLU A 103 -21.88 -15.96 -10.65
N ILE A 104 -23.04 -15.29 -10.72
CA ILE A 104 -23.91 -15.04 -9.56
C ILE A 104 -24.27 -16.37 -8.87
N GLY A 105 -24.16 -16.37 -7.54
CA GLY A 105 -24.38 -17.55 -6.70
C GLY A 105 -23.18 -18.48 -6.57
N ALA A 106 -22.13 -18.37 -7.40
CA ALA A 106 -20.90 -19.14 -7.24
C ALA A 106 -20.00 -18.53 -6.14
N TYR A 107 -19.12 -19.33 -5.53
CA TYR A 107 -18.17 -18.82 -4.53
C TYR A 107 -17.14 -17.89 -5.18
N LYS A 108 -16.95 -16.69 -4.63
CA LYS A 108 -16.05 -15.66 -5.18
C LYS A 108 -14.63 -16.21 -5.40
N ALA A 109 -14.04 -16.80 -4.35
CA ALA A 109 -12.67 -17.33 -4.42
C ALA A 109 -12.51 -18.42 -5.48
N GLN A 110 -13.46 -19.37 -5.54
CA GLN A 110 -13.44 -20.47 -6.50
C GLN A 110 -13.60 -19.99 -7.94
N THR A 111 -14.52 -19.05 -8.18
CA THR A 111 -14.76 -18.45 -9.49
C THR A 111 -13.50 -17.79 -10.04
N LEU A 112 -12.86 -16.93 -9.25
CA LEU A 112 -11.63 -16.24 -9.67
C LEU A 112 -10.47 -17.21 -9.88
N ALA A 113 -10.28 -18.16 -8.95
CA ALA A 113 -9.21 -19.15 -9.06
C ALA A 113 -9.34 -19.96 -10.35
N LEU A 114 -10.54 -20.47 -10.66
CA LEU A 114 -10.78 -21.25 -11.87
C LEU A 114 -10.55 -20.43 -13.14
N ARG A 115 -11.10 -19.21 -13.18
CA ARG A 115 -11.04 -18.35 -14.36
C ARG A 115 -9.61 -17.91 -14.65
N PHE A 116 -8.87 -17.45 -13.64
CA PHE A 116 -7.52 -16.95 -13.84
C PHE A 116 -6.46 -18.04 -13.94
N ALA A 117 -6.66 -19.20 -13.30
CA ALA A 117 -5.79 -20.36 -13.54
C ALA A 117 -5.83 -20.77 -15.01
N ARG A 118 -7.03 -20.80 -15.62
CA ARG A 118 -7.19 -21.09 -17.05
C ARG A 118 -6.65 -19.99 -17.95
N ALA A 119 -6.87 -18.72 -17.59
CA ALA A 119 -6.44 -17.60 -18.41
C ALA A 119 -4.91 -17.47 -18.51
N TRP A 120 -4.19 -17.80 -17.44
CA TRP A 120 -2.74 -17.56 -17.33
C TRP A 120 -1.90 -18.83 -17.23
N GLY A 121 -2.52 -20.01 -17.18
CA GLY A 121 -1.81 -21.28 -17.05
C GLY A 121 -1.16 -21.52 -15.68
N VAL A 122 -1.54 -20.74 -14.66
CA VAL A 122 -0.97 -20.82 -13.30
C VAL A 122 -1.85 -21.63 -12.36
N ARG A 123 -1.25 -22.32 -11.39
CA ARG A 123 -2.03 -23.07 -10.36
C ARG A 123 -2.55 -22.12 -9.29
N ILE A 124 -3.87 -21.98 -9.22
CA ILE A 124 -4.56 -21.18 -8.21
C ILE A 124 -5.50 -22.08 -7.41
N ASN A 125 -5.30 -22.12 -6.09
CA ASN A 125 -6.19 -22.79 -5.16
C ASN A 125 -7.21 -21.80 -4.61
N SER A 126 -8.38 -22.30 -4.22
CA SER A 126 -9.42 -21.51 -3.56
C SER A 126 -9.83 -22.14 -2.23
N ILE A 127 -10.10 -21.31 -1.23
CA ILE A 127 -10.68 -21.74 0.04
C ILE A 127 -11.93 -20.89 0.30
N ASN A 128 -13.09 -21.54 0.27
CA ASN A 128 -14.40 -20.89 0.42
C ASN A 128 -14.81 -20.78 1.90
N ARG A 129 -13.90 -20.30 2.77
CA ARG A 129 -14.15 -20.11 4.21
C ARG A 129 -13.42 -18.87 4.73
N LYS A 130 -13.82 -18.38 5.90
CA LYS A 130 -13.13 -17.27 6.58
C LYS A 130 -11.66 -17.60 6.81
N PHE A 131 -10.79 -16.62 6.60
CA PHE A 131 -9.37 -16.78 6.88
C PHE A 131 -9.12 -17.00 8.38
N HIS A 132 -8.27 -17.98 8.68
CA HIS A 132 -7.78 -18.25 10.02
C HIS A 132 -6.25 -18.34 10.02
N PRO A 133 -5.53 -17.74 10.99
CA PRO A 133 -4.06 -17.73 11.00
C PRO A 133 -3.41 -19.11 10.93
N SER A 134 -4.05 -20.14 11.49
CA SER A 134 -3.53 -21.53 11.46
C SER A 134 -3.36 -22.10 10.05
N LEU A 135 -4.01 -21.53 9.04
CA LEU A 135 -3.85 -21.95 7.64
C LEU A 135 -2.41 -21.73 7.15
N LEU A 136 -1.72 -20.70 7.65
CA LEU A 136 -0.32 -20.46 7.29
C LEU A 136 0.61 -21.45 8.01
N TRP A 137 0.37 -21.69 9.30
CA TRP A 137 1.20 -22.57 10.12
C TRP A 137 1.30 -24.00 9.57
N GLN A 138 0.17 -24.54 9.08
CA GLN A 138 0.12 -25.86 8.46
C GLN A 138 0.90 -25.97 7.14
N SER A 139 1.41 -24.86 6.61
CA SER A 139 2.05 -24.78 5.30
C SER A 139 3.48 -24.24 5.35
N HIS A 140 4.09 -24.13 6.53
CA HIS A 140 5.44 -23.57 6.67
C HIS A 140 6.43 -24.39 5.82
N GLU A 141 7.10 -23.70 4.89
CA GLU A 141 7.97 -24.31 3.89
C GLU A 141 9.30 -23.57 3.90
N GLN A 142 10.39 -24.31 4.01
CA GLN A 142 11.72 -23.71 3.92
C GLN A 142 11.94 -23.10 2.54
N ASN A 143 12.65 -21.97 2.48
CA ASN A 143 12.95 -21.26 1.23
C ASN A 143 11.72 -20.77 0.45
N CYS A 144 10.69 -20.29 1.16
CA CYS A 144 9.47 -19.72 0.58
C CYS A 144 9.24 -18.29 1.07
N LEU A 145 9.00 -17.35 0.14
CA LEU A 145 8.50 -16.01 0.43
C LEU A 145 6.97 -16.03 0.46
N THR A 146 6.36 -15.71 1.60
CA THR A 146 4.90 -15.59 1.73
C THR A 146 4.47 -14.14 1.66
N ILE A 147 3.57 -13.83 0.73
CA ILE A 147 2.91 -12.53 0.61
C ILE A 147 1.45 -12.70 1.01
N LEU A 148 1.09 -12.14 2.17
CA LEU A 148 -0.28 -11.99 2.60
C LEU A 148 -0.88 -10.79 1.87
N VAL A 149 -1.90 -11.04 1.06
CA VAL A 149 -2.60 -10.00 0.29
C VAL A 149 -3.95 -9.75 0.95
N GLY A 150 -4.04 -8.69 1.72
CA GLY A 150 -5.26 -8.26 2.38
C GLY A 150 -6.13 -7.42 1.46
N ALA A 151 -7.24 -7.96 1.00
CA ALA A 151 -8.24 -7.30 0.18
C ALA A 151 -9.63 -7.41 0.84
N VAL A 152 -9.66 -7.09 2.13
CA VAL A 152 -10.84 -7.22 3.01
C VAL A 152 -11.35 -5.86 3.45
N ASP A 153 -12.65 -5.77 3.70
CA ASP A 153 -13.33 -4.56 4.14
C ASP A 153 -13.37 -4.41 5.66
N ASN A 154 -13.32 -5.51 6.41
CA ASN A 154 -13.58 -5.51 7.83
C ASN A 154 -12.32 -5.61 8.71
N PRO A 155 -12.31 -4.92 9.87
CA PRO A 155 -11.21 -4.96 10.83
C PRO A 155 -10.94 -6.35 11.42
N GLU A 156 -11.94 -7.22 11.53
CA GLU A 156 -11.77 -8.57 12.08
C GLU A 156 -10.81 -9.41 11.23
N ALA A 157 -11.02 -9.40 9.91
CA ALA A 157 -10.13 -10.07 8.97
C ALA A 157 -8.73 -9.45 8.96
N ARG A 158 -8.61 -8.11 9.01
CA ARG A 158 -7.30 -7.45 9.13
C ARG A 158 -6.57 -7.84 10.42
N ARG A 159 -7.27 -8.03 11.54
CA ARG A 159 -6.67 -8.57 12.78
C ARG A 159 -6.19 -10.02 12.61
N ALA A 160 -6.94 -10.85 11.89
CA ALA A 160 -6.51 -12.21 11.59
C ALA A 160 -5.22 -12.22 10.75
N ILE A 161 -5.13 -11.37 9.72
CA ILE A 161 -3.91 -11.22 8.91
C ILE A 161 -2.74 -10.75 9.78
N ASN A 162 -2.94 -9.72 10.61
CA ASN A 162 -1.89 -9.23 11.52
C ASN A 162 -1.42 -10.31 12.53
N ARG A 163 -2.34 -11.11 13.08
CA ARG A 163 -1.97 -12.26 13.92
C ARG A 163 -1.14 -13.29 13.15
N ALA A 164 -1.52 -13.58 11.92
CA ALA A 164 -0.80 -14.53 11.07
C ALA A 164 0.63 -14.02 10.76
N LEU A 165 0.78 -12.74 10.44
CA LEU A 165 2.09 -12.10 10.26
C LEU A 165 2.97 -12.18 11.53
N LYS A 166 2.38 -11.95 12.71
CA LYS A 166 3.08 -12.09 13.99
C LYS A 166 3.58 -13.51 14.24
N MET A 167 2.77 -14.52 13.92
CA MET A 167 3.12 -15.94 14.11
C MET A 167 4.26 -16.39 13.20
N CYS A 168 4.37 -15.83 12.00
CA CYS A 168 5.44 -16.19 11.05
C CYS A 168 6.79 -15.52 11.38
N ARG A 169 6.82 -14.54 12.29
CA ARG A 169 8.02 -13.72 12.54
C ARG A 169 8.69 -14.13 13.85
N GLU A 170 9.42 -15.24 13.80
CA GLU A 170 10.00 -15.89 14.99
C GLU A 170 11.43 -15.45 15.36
N THR A 171 12.19 -14.72 14.50
CA THR A 171 13.62 -14.48 14.79
C THR A 171 14.11 -13.07 14.47
N GLU A 172 14.93 -12.52 15.38
CA GLU A 172 15.64 -11.26 15.27
C GLU A 172 16.71 -11.29 14.16
N GLY A 173 17.03 -10.13 13.57
CA GLY A 173 18.15 -9.95 12.63
C GLY A 173 18.05 -10.70 11.31
N ARG A 174 16.95 -11.40 11.02
CA ARG A 174 16.71 -12.09 9.76
C ARG A 174 15.78 -11.29 8.87
N THR A 175 16.13 -11.19 7.59
CA THR A 175 15.21 -10.68 6.56
C THR A 175 13.90 -11.48 6.61
N PRO A 176 12.75 -10.80 6.65
CA PRO A 176 11.44 -11.44 6.74
C PRO A 176 11.15 -12.29 5.51
N ASP A 177 10.60 -13.48 5.77
CA ASP A 177 10.05 -14.38 4.75
C ASP A 177 8.56 -14.18 4.53
N THR A 178 7.91 -13.35 5.34
CA THR A 178 6.47 -13.08 5.30
C THR A 178 6.23 -11.58 5.27
N TRP A 179 5.50 -11.13 4.25
CA TRP A 179 5.11 -9.74 4.03
C TRP A 179 3.60 -9.64 3.94
N TRP A 180 3.05 -8.49 4.31
CA TRP A 180 1.64 -8.18 4.17
C TRP A 180 1.49 -6.90 3.35
N ILE A 181 0.74 -7.01 2.25
CA ILE A 181 0.20 -5.88 1.49
C ILE A 181 -1.30 -5.76 1.80
N ASP A 182 -1.74 -4.62 2.34
CA ASP A 182 -3.15 -4.32 2.63
C ASP A 182 -3.69 -3.35 1.57
N CYS A 183 -4.88 -3.66 1.05
CA CYS A 183 -5.62 -2.88 0.07
C CYS A 183 -6.94 -2.44 0.70
N GLY A 184 -7.07 -1.15 0.99
CA GLY A 184 -8.28 -0.56 1.54
C GLY A 184 -8.79 0.57 0.68
N ASN A 185 -10.10 0.74 0.62
CA ASN A 185 -10.71 1.91 0.02
C ASN A 185 -12.08 2.21 0.61
N ASP A 186 -12.41 3.48 0.57
CA ASP A 186 -13.75 4.02 0.74
C ASP A 186 -14.33 4.27 -0.68
N ARG A 187 -15.21 5.27 -0.81
CA ARG A 187 -15.90 5.60 -2.05
C ARG A 187 -14.99 6.14 -3.14
N GLU A 188 -14.19 7.14 -2.83
CA GLU A 188 -13.33 7.88 -3.78
C GLU A 188 -11.87 7.90 -3.34
N THR A 189 -11.57 7.37 -2.15
CA THR A 189 -10.23 7.34 -1.60
C THR A 189 -9.82 5.91 -1.28
N GLY A 190 -8.53 5.65 -1.28
CA GLY A 190 -8.01 4.36 -0.83
C GLY A 190 -6.51 4.38 -0.63
N GLN A 191 -5.99 3.24 -0.19
CA GLN A 191 -4.62 3.07 0.19
C GLN A 191 -4.12 1.65 -0.09
N VAL A 192 -2.83 1.57 -0.41
CA VAL A 192 -2.07 0.32 -0.48
C VAL A 192 -0.88 0.46 0.45
N LEU A 193 -0.79 -0.41 1.46
CA LEU A 193 0.28 -0.40 2.46
C LEU A 193 1.02 -1.73 2.40
N ILE A 194 2.35 -1.74 2.42
CA ILE A 194 3.14 -2.98 2.47
C ILE A 194 4.15 -2.96 3.60
N GLY A 195 4.30 -4.09 4.29
CA GLY A 195 5.33 -4.27 5.29
C GLY A 195 5.36 -5.63 5.94
N SER A 196 6.29 -5.82 6.86
CA SER A 196 6.62 -7.13 7.44
C SER A 196 6.88 -7.08 8.95
N ALA A 197 7.24 -5.93 9.51
CA ALA A 197 7.47 -5.78 10.95
C ALA A 197 6.17 -5.53 11.71
N THR A 198 6.01 -6.19 12.85
CA THR A 198 4.85 -6.09 13.74
C THR A 198 5.19 -5.40 15.06
N THR A 199 6.47 -5.11 15.31
CA THR A 199 6.98 -4.31 16.43
C THR A 199 8.13 -3.39 15.97
N PRO A 200 8.44 -2.31 16.70
CA PRO A 200 9.58 -1.44 16.35
C PRO A 200 10.93 -2.16 16.41
N HIS A 201 11.13 -3.07 17.37
CA HIS A 201 12.37 -3.83 17.51
C HIS A 201 12.72 -4.63 16.26
N GLN A 202 11.69 -5.08 15.55
CA GLN A 202 11.79 -5.83 14.31
C GLN A 202 12.25 -4.99 13.10
N LEU A 203 12.32 -3.67 13.24
CA LEU A 203 12.82 -2.71 12.25
C LEU A 203 14.27 -2.27 12.52
N ARG A 204 14.89 -2.70 13.63
CA ARG A 204 16.31 -2.40 13.88
C ARG A 204 17.18 -2.99 12.76
N GLY A 205 18.04 -2.16 12.19
CA GLY A 205 18.88 -2.54 11.06
C GLY A 205 18.12 -2.68 9.72
N ALA A 206 16.88 -2.20 9.63
CA ALA A 206 16.12 -2.21 8.38
C ALA A 206 16.89 -1.53 7.24
N PHE A 207 17.68 -0.50 7.55
CA PHE A 207 18.50 0.27 6.63
C PHE A 207 20.01 0.05 6.86
N ALA A 208 20.42 -1.10 7.40
CA ALA A 208 21.82 -1.37 7.74
C ALA A 208 22.76 -1.45 6.52
N ILE A 209 22.23 -1.60 5.31
CA ILE A 209 22.99 -1.68 4.07
C ILE A 209 22.39 -0.64 3.12
N ASP A 210 23.07 0.47 2.90
CA ASP A 210 22.62 1.49 1.95
C ASP A 210 22.83 1.02 0.48
N PRO A 211 21.90 1.28 -0.46
CA PRO A 211 20.58 1.90 -0.32
C PRO A 211 19.46 0.86 -0.26
N LEU A 212 19.52 -0.09 0.68
CA LEU A 212 18.61 -1.23 0.79
C LEU A 212 17.76 -1.17 2.08
N CYS A 213 16.50 -1.59 1.96
CA CYS A 213 15.58 -1.73 3.07
C CYS A 213 15.15 -3.19 3.23
N GLN A 214 15.48 -3.80 4.37
CA GLN A 214 15.21 -5.22 4.64
C GLN A 214 13.84 -5.47 5.27
N SER A 215 13.24 -4.47 5.92
CA SER A 215 11.95 -4.61 6.59
C SER A 215 11.23 -3.28 6.72
N LEU A 216 9.91 -3.32 6.59
CA LEU A 216 9.04 -2.15 6.67
C LEU A 216 7.99 -2.37 7.76
N PRO A 217 7.49 -1.30 8.40
CA PRO A 217 6.38 -1.42 9.35
C PRO A 217 5.19 -2.07 8.65
N SER A 218 4.56 -3.07 9.26
CA SER A 218 3.35 -3.69 8.71
C SER A 218 2.21 -2.66 8.53
N PRO A 219 1.22 -2.94 7.67
CA PRO A 219 0.03 -2.10 7.53
C PRO A 219 -0.64 -1.73 8.87
N ALA A 220 -0.67 -2.67 9.83
CA ALA A 220 -1.20 -2.42 11.17
C ALA A 220 -0.35 -1.47 12.03
N MET A 221 0.96 -1.35 11.78
CA MET A 221 1.80 -0.36 12.44
C MET A 221 1.67 1.01 11.77
N GLN A 222 1.61 1.04 10.43
CA GLN A 222 1.46 2.27 9.64
C GLN A 222 0.09 2.94 9.89
N CYS A 223 -0.98 2.15 9.95
CA CYS A 223 -2.33 2.62 10.21
C CYS A 223 -3.05 1.70 11.22
N PRO A 224 -2.89 1.95 12.54
CA PRO A 224 -3.49 1.13 13.59
C PRO A 224 -5.02 1.08 13.57
N ASP A 225 -5.66 2.13 13.01
CA ASP A 225 -7.11 2.24 12.92
C ASP A 225 -7.73 1.19 11.99
N LEU A 226 -6.96 0.61 11.06
CA LEU A 226 -7.37 -0.54 10.24
C LEU A 226 -7.84 -1.74 11.08
N LEU A 227 -7.34 -1.85 12.31
CA LEU A 227 -7.69 -2.94 13.23
C LEU A 227 -8.82 -2.57 14.20
N ARG A 228 -9.35 -1.35 14.17
CA ARG A 228 -10.42 -0.91 15.07
C ARG A 228 -11.76 -1.03 14.37
N ALA A 229 -12.77 -1.53 15.09
CA ALA A 229 -14.13 -1.38 14.61
C ALA A 229 -14.50 0.10 14.75
N VAL A 230 -14.91 0.74 13.66
CA VAL A 230 -15.59 2.04 13.76
C VAL A 230 -16.99 1.73 14.27
N GLU A 231 -17.33 2.16 15.48
CA GLU A 231 -18.71 2.12 15.93
C GLU A 231 -19.50 3.12 15.08
N GLU A 232 -20.21 2.62 14.09
CA GLU A 232 -21.21 3.42 13.38
C GLU A 232 -22.32 3.74 14.37
N GLY A 233 -22.36 4.99 14.85
CA GLY A 233 -23.37 5.42 15.81
C GLY A 233 -24.80 5.08 15.35
N PRO A 234 -25.69 4.67 16.28
CA PRO A 234 -27.04 4.15 15.96
C PRO A 234 -27.91 5.13 15.16
N GLU A 235 -27.65 6.44 15.25
CA GLU A 235 -28.40 7.47 14.51
C GLU A 235 -28.17 7.45 13.00
N ARG A 236 -27.02 6.97 12.52
CA ARG A 236 -26.67 6.99 11.09
C ARG A 236 -27.41 5.92 10.29
N LYS A 237 -27.67 4.76 10.89
CA LYS A 237 -28.42 3.64 10.26
C LYS A 237 -29.93 3.84 10.24
N GLN A 238 -30.50 4.54 11.24
CA GLN A 238 -31.96 4.68 11.36
C GLN A 238 -32.60 5.70 10.40
N ARG A 239 -31.82 6.58 9.75
CA ARG A 239 -32.35 7.66 8.88
C ARG A 239 -32.17 7.45 7.37
N LEU A 240 -31.59 6.35 6.93
CA LEU A 240 -31.27 6.13 5.52
C LEU A 240 -32.18 5.03 4.95
N SER A 241 -32.86 5.30 3.84
CA SER A 241 -33.58 4.27 3.10
C SER A 241 -32.60 3.23 2.52
N CYS A 242 -33.06 2.02 2.22
CA CYS A 242 -32.21 0.96 1.63
C CYS A 242 -31.44 1.45 0.39
N LEU A 243 -32.04 2.31 -0.42
CA LEU A 243 -31.40 2.93 -1.59
C LEU A 243 -30.30 3.94 -1.18
N GLN A 244 -30.51 4.72 -0.12
CA GLN A 244 -29.48 5.63 0.38
C GLN A 244 -28.32 4.90 1.05
N LEU A 245 -28.58 3.76 1.71
CA LEU A 245 -27.53 2.87 2.20
C LEU A 245 -26.75 2.24 1.03
N MET A 246 -27.42 1.90 -0.07
CA MET A 246 -26.75 1.45 -1.30
C MET A 246 -25.87 2.56 -1.90
N LEU A 247 -26.40 3.78 -2.09
CA LEU A 247 -25.66 4.93 -2.61
C LEU A 247 -24.49 5.41 -1.72
N MET A 248 -24.58 5.19 -0.41
CA MET A 248 -23.50 5.49 0.54
C MET A 248 -22.44 4.38 0.60
N ASN A 249 -22.83 3.12 0.37
CA ASN A 249 -21.93 1.97 0.33
C ASN A 249 -21.40 1.69 -1.10
N GLU A 250 -21.79 2.52 -2.07
CA GLU A 250 -21.31 2.49 -3.44
C GLU A 250 -19.90 3.05 -3.49
N GLN A 251 -18.92 2.17 -3.32
CA GLN A 251 -17.57 2.39 -3.86
C GLN A 251 -17.68 2.86 -5.31
N SER A 252 -16.92 3.89 -5.68
CA SER A 252 -16.88 4.34 -7.08
C SER A 252 -16.51 3.17 -8.00
N LEU A 253 -17.08 3.14 -9.21
CA LEU A 253 -16.87 2.04 -10.16
C LEU A 253 -15.38 1.70 -10.37
N MET A 254 -14.51 2.72 -10.32
CA MET A 254 -13.10 2.59 -10.66
C MET A 254 -12.16 2.45 -9.46
N ILE A 255 -12.58 2.78 -8.23
CA ILE A 255 -11.65 2.81 -7.09
C ILE A 255 -11.08 1.41 -6.79
N ASN A 256 -11.92 0.38 -6.88
CA ASN A 256 -11.51 -1.00 -6.64
C ASN A 256 -10.41 -1.45 -7.61
N GLN A 257 -10.57 -1.14 -8.89
CA GLN A 257 -9.57 -1.45 -9.90
C GLN A 257 -8.30 -0.60 -9.73
N ARG A 258 -8.44 0.68 -9.35
CA ARG A 258 -7.28 1.56 -9.12
C ARG A 258 -6.40 1.07 -7.97
N ILE A 259 -7.01 0.69 -6.84
CA ILE A 259 -6.27 0.11 -5.70
C ILE A 259 -5.65 -1.24 -6.06
N ALA A 260 -6.39 -2.10 -6.77
CA ALA A 260 -5.86 -3.38 -7.23
C ALA A 260 -4.67 -3.24 -8.18
N ASN A 261 -4.69 -2.22 -9.05
CA ASN A 261 -3.59 -1.94 -9.97
C ASN A 261 -2.37 -1.40 -9.23
N GLU A 262 -2.55 -0.49 -8.28
CA GLU A 262 -1.45 0.02 -7.45
C GLU A 262 -0.79 -1.11 -6.64
N ALA A 263 -1.59 -2.00 -6.04
CA ALA A 263 -1.06 -3.16 -5.32
C ALA A 263 -0.33 -4.14 -6.26
N GLY A 264 -0.88 -4.39 -7.44
CA GLY A 264 -0.21 -5.19 -8.47
C GLY A 264 1.13 -4.59 -8.90
N GLU A 265 1.19 -3.26 -9.06
CA GLU A 265 2.43 -2.54 -9.40
C GLU A 265 3.47 -2.65 -8.29
N MET A 266 3.08 -2.41 -7.03
CA MET A 266 3.99 -2.56 -5.89
C MET A 266 4.54 -3.99 -5.77
N LEU A 267 3.70 -5.01 -5.98
CA LEU A 267 4.13 -6.41 -6.00
C LEU A 267 5.07 -6.72 -7.17
N THR A 268 4.81 -6.15 -8.35
CA THR A 268 5.68 -6.32 -9.53
C THR A 268 7.06 -5.70 -9.28
N GLN A 269 7.09 -4.48 -8.73
CA GLN A 269 8.33 -3.81 -8.36
C GLN A 269 9.09 -4.57 -7.26
N LEU A 270 8.38 -5.16 -6.29
CA LEU A 270 9.00 -5.93 -5.22
C LEU A 270 9.61 -7.25 -5.71
N LEU A 271 8.88 -8.00 -6.53
CA LEU A 271 9.17 -9.41 -6.81
C LEU A 271 9.84 -9.66 -8.16
N LEU A 272 9.44 -8.90 -9.18
CA LEU A 272 9.94 -9.07 -10.54
C LEU A 272 11.11 -8.12 -10.82
N TYR A 273 10.87 -6.81 -10.70
CA TYR A 273 11.88 -5.79 -11.03
C TYR A 273 12.89 -5.54 -9.91
N ARG A 274 12.54 -5.89 -8.66
CA ARG A 274 13.39 -5.74 -7.48
C ARG A 274 13.82 -4.29 -7.22
N ASN A 275 12.91 -3.34 -7.44
CA ASN A 275 13.15 -1.90 -7.36
C ASN A 275 12.05 -1.13 -6.61
N LEU A 276 11.27 -1.79 -5.74
CA LEU A 276 10.25 -1.10 -4.94
C LEU A 276 10.91 -0.12 -3.97
N GLN A 277 10.59 1.17 -4.08
CA GLN A 277 11.14 2.25 -3.24
C GLN A 277 10.07 3.00 -2.44
N ARG A 278 8.87 2.44 -2.33
CA ARG A 278 7.76 2.99 -1.53
C ARG A 278 7.09 1.91 -0.70
N PHE A 279 6.51 2.30 0.43
CA PHE A 279 5.86 1.36 1.34
C PHE A 279 4.38 1.67 1.61
N ALA A 280 3.93 2.88 1.25
CA ALA A 280 2.53 3.26 1.26
C ALA A 280 2.19 4.09 0.02
N THR A 281 1.02 3.89 -0.54
CA THR A 281 0.42 4.75 -1.57
C THR A 281 -1.01 5.08 -1.16
N PHE A 282 -1.38 6.35 -1.27
CA PHE A 282 -2.72 6.87 -1.05
C PHE A 282 -3.27 7.43 -2.35
N VAL A 283 -4.54 7.18 -2.59
CA VAL A 283 -5.23 7.48 -3.83
C VAL A 283 -6.49 8.27 -3.53
N ASP A 284 -6.71 9.35 -4.26
CA ASP A 284 -7.97 10.09 -4.31
C ASP A 284 -8.43 10.19 -5.77
N THR A 285 -9.54 9.54 -6.11
CA THR A 285 -10.10 9.57 -7.47
C THR A 285 -10.90 10.83 -7.75
N LYS A 286 -11.40 11.51 -6.72
CA LYS A 286 -12.16 12.76 -6.91
C LYS A 286 -11.23 13.94 -7.19
N LEU A 287 -10.12 14.00 -6.47
CA LEU A 287 -9.08 15.02 -6.69
C LEU A 287 -8.12 14.63 -7.82
N GLY A 288 -8.11 13.36 -8.23
CA GLY A 288 -7.17 12.85 -9.24
C GLY A 288 -5.74 12.73 -8.71
N VAL A 289 -5.55 12.70 -7.39
CA VAL A 289 -4.25 12.71 -6.73
C VAL A 289 -3.83 11.29 -6.34
N GLN A 290 -2.52 11.05 -6.39
CA GLN A 290 -1.87 9.88 -5.81
C GLN A 290 -0.59 10.34 -5.13
N THR A 291 -0.40 9.94 -3.88
CA THR A 291 0.80 10.24 -3.09
C THR A 291 1.36 8.96 -2.50
N SER A 292 2.67 8.90 -2.28
CA SER A 292 3.33 7.74 -1.72
C SER A 292 4.27 8.14 -0.60
N GLU A 293 4.42 7.27 0.40
CA GLU A 293 5.52 7.36 1.36
C GLU A 293 6.67 6.49 0.84
N TYR A 294 7.78 7.16 0.56
CA TYR A 294 8.99 6.53 0.05
C TYR A 294 9.78 5.85 1.16
N THR A 295 10.54 4.81 0.81
CA THR A 295 11.28 3.97 1.74
C THR A 295 12.54 4.69 2.24
N THR A 296 12.36 5.72 3.06
CA THR A 296 13.43 6.43 3.77
C THR A 296 13.33 6.16 5.27
N PRO A 297 14.44 6.23 6.03
CA PRO A 297 14.40 6.11 7.48
C PRO A 297 13.43 7.10 8.14
N ASP A 298 13.38 8.34 7.64
CA ASP A 298 12.51 9.39 8.18
C ASP A 298 11.02 9.16 7.88
N ALA A 299 10.68 8.72 6.66
CA ALA A 299 9.29 8.39 6.33
C ALA A 299 8.79 7.19 7.14
N VAL A 300 9.62 6.14 7.29
CA VAL A 300 9.31 5.01 8.15
C VAL A 300 9.10 5.45 9.60
N ALA A 301 9.99 6.29 10.14
CA ALA A 301 9.89 6.85 11.48
C ALA A 301 8.58 7.62 11.70
N ARG A 302 8.24 8.52 10.77
CA ARG A 302 7.02 9.33 10.80
C ARG A 302 5.76 8.45 10.77
N SER A 303 5.74 7.44 9.90
CA SER A 303 4.57 6.55 9.72
C SER A 303 4.14 5.83 10.99
N ILE A 304 5.09 5.57 11.91
CA ILE A 304 4.83 4.88 13.18
C ILE A 304 5.06 5.74 14.42
N ARG A 305 5.22 7.07 14.24
CA ARG A 305 5.46 8.07 15.29
C ARG A 305 6.67 7.74 16.18
N ARG A 306 7.82 7.45 15.55
CA ARG A 306 9.10 7.09 16.19
C ARG A 306 10.25 7.98 15.71
N LYS A 307 11.44 7.82 16.30
CA LYS A 307 12.67 8.51 15.86
C LYS A 307 13.41 7.66 14.83
N ARG A 308 14.07 8.30 13.85
CA ARG A 308 14.89 7.61 12.83
C ARG A 308 15.97 6.70 13.43
N THR A 309 16.60 7.12 14.52
CA THR A 309 17.66 6.36 15.21
C THR A 309 17.19 5.00 15.72
N ASP A 310 15.88 4.80 15.92
CA ASP A 310 15.31 3.51 16.35
C ASP A 310 15.50 2.39 15.29
N PHE A 311 15.86 2.74 14.05
CA PHE A 311 15.98 1.81 12.91
C PHE A 311 17.43 1.59 12.44
N LEU A 312 18.37 2.36 12.98
CA LEU A 312 19.81 2.26 12.70
C LEU A 312 20.47 1.27 13.67
N LEU A 313 21.69 0.82 13.36
CA LEU A 313 22.49 -0.02 14.26
C LEU A 313 23.29 0.88 15.21
N ASP A 314 23.60 0.40 16.42
CA ASP A 314 24.23 1.23 17.47
C ASP A 314 25.55 1.91 17.04
N ALA A 315 26.29 1.33 16.07
CA ALA A 315 27.51 1.95 15.53
C ALA A 315 27.24 3.16 14.61
N THR A 316 26.15 3.15 13.85
CA THR A 316 25.79 4.28 12.95
C THR A 316 25.11 5.43 13.69
N VAL A 317 24.50 5.15 14.85
CA VAL A 317 23.96 6.19 15.75
C VAL A 317 25.07 7.06 16.33
N LEU A 318 26.21 6.45 16.70
CA LEU A 318 27.37 7.17 17.25
C LEU A 318 28.07 8.05 16.21
N GLU A 319 28.15 7.60 14.95
CA GLU A 319 28.72 8.39 13.85
C GLU A 319 27.81 9.57 13.45
N GLU A 320 26.48 9.39 13.38
CA GLU A 320 25.54 10.48 13.07
C GLU A 320 25.43 11.52 14.23
N GLU A 321 25.44 11.09 15.49
CA GLU A 321 25.43 12.01 16.65
C GLU A 321 26.73 12.83 16.74
N GLN A 322 27.87 12.26 16.36
CA GLN A 322 29.13 13.00 16.25
C GLN A 322 29.11 14.00 15.08
N PHE A 323 28.54 13.61 13.92
CA PHE A 323 28.47 14.49 12.75
C PHE A 323 27.57 15.71 12.98
N ILE A 324 26.42 15.54 13.65
CA ILE A 324 25.51 16.64 14.00
C ILE A 324 26.14 17.57 15.05
N ALA A 325 26.95 17.03 15.97
CA ALA A 325 27.66 17.84 16.96
C ALA A 325 28.78 18.68 16.32
N ASP A 326 29.46 18.16 15.31
CA ASP A 326 30.53 18.86 14.59
C ASP A 326 30.01 19.92 13.60
N GLU A 327 28.80 19.79 13.05
CA GLU A 327 28.15 20.84 12.22
C GLU A 327 27.55 22.00 13.06
N ALA A 328 27.29 21.77 14.35
CA ALA A 328 26.73 22.76 15.26
C ALA A 328 27.77 23.56 16.07
N ALA A 329 29.06 23.22 15.91
CA ALA A 329 30.22 23.87 16.56
C ALA A 329 30.95 24.85 15.63
#